data_AF-A0A927J9W8-F1
#
_entry.id   AF-A0A927J9W8-F1
#
_cell.length_a   1.000
_cell.length_b   1.000
_cell.length_c   1.000
_cell.angle_alpha   90.00
_cell.angle_beta   90.00
_cell.angle_gamma   90.00
#
_symmetry.space_group_name_H-M   'P 1'
#
loop_
_entity.id
_entity.type
_entity.pdbx_description
1 polymer ?
#
loop_
_entity_poly.entity_id
_entity_poly.type
_entity_poly.pdbx_seq_one_letter_code
_entity_poly.pdbx_strand_id
1 'polypeptide(L)'
;PADTVPGLSYTTINTSHDEVIQPMENSALRGPGARNIILQDHCPLDMSGHFQLLYNPTVHDLVLSALDPRHEPAAACQMMAPGVGLVETFVASNS
;
A
#
# COMPACT_ATOMS: atom_id res chain seq x y z
N PRO A 1 22.78 1.14 8.71
CA PRO A 1 22.36 -0.29 8.67
C PRO A 1 21.39 -0.49 7.51
N ALA A 2 21.42 -1.65 6.85
CA ALA A 2 20.43 -2.01 5.84
C ALA A 2 19.30 -2.83 6.48
N ASP A 3 18.08 -2.61 6.00
CA ASP A 3 16.86 -3.30 6.44
C ASP A 3 16.60 -4.59 5.65
N THR A 4 17.38 -4.84 4.57
CA THR A 4 17.24 -5.98 3.66
C THR A 4 18.46 -6.88 3.62
N VAL A 5 18.28 -8.14 3.16
CA VAL A 5 19.39 -9.07 2.87
C VAL A 5 19.53 -9.34 1.36
N PRO A 6 20.73 -9.71 0.86
CA PRO A 6 20.96 -9.97 -0.56
C PRO A 6 20.12 -11.14 -1.12
N GLY A 7 19.73 -11.03 -2.39
CA GLY A 7 19.06 -12.10 -3.13
C GLY A 7 17.53 -12.12 -3.02
N LEU A 8 16.94 -11.24 -2.21
CA LEU A 8 15.49 -11.11 -2.05
C LEU A 8 14.99 -9.76 -2.59
N SER A 9 13.75 -9.75 -3.07
CA SER A 9 13.03 -8.52 -3.45
C SER A 9 12.06 -8.15 -2.34
N TYR A 10 12.06 -6.88 -1.93
CA TYR A 10 11.21 -6.36 -0.88
C TYR A 10 10.34 -5.24 -1.45
N THR A 11 9.03 -5.33 -1.30
CA THR A 11 8.11 -4.27 -1.71
C THR A 11 7.38 -3.72 -0.50
N THR A 12 7.43 -2.41 -0.30
CA THR A 12 6.53 -1.70 0.64
C THR A 12 5.54 -0.87 -0.18
N ILE A 13 4.32 -0.77 0.31
CA ILE A 13 3.28 0.08 -0.27
C ILE A 13 2.77 0.96 0.86
N ASN A 14 3.02 2.25 0.74
CA ASN A 14 2.76 3.26 1.77
C ASN A 14 1.75 4.28 1.23
N THR A 15 1.12 5.04 2.13
CA THR A 15 0.23 6.15 1.76
C THR A 15 0.74 7.45 2.34
N SER A 16 0.61 8.53 1.57
CA SER A 16 0.91 9.88 2.05
C SER A 16 -0.07 10.40 3.09
N HIS A 17 -1.19 9.70 3.26
CA HIS A 17 -2.27 10.04 4.17
C HIS A 17 -2.25 9.17 5.44
N ASP A 18 -1.15 8.48 5.74
CA ASP A 18 -1.07 7.54 6.86
C ASP A 18 -1.29 8.26 8.20
N GLU A 19 -2.37 7.99 8.89
CA GLU A 19 -2.72 8.63 10.16
C GLU A 19 -2.05 8.00 11.39
N VAL A 20 -1.29 6.90 11.21
CA VAL A 20 -0.70 6.10 12.30
C VAL A 20 0.83 6.19 12.30
N ILE A 21 1.48 5.98 11.16
CA ILE A 21 2.94 5.95 11.02
C ILE A 21 3.40 7.27 10.40
N GLN A 22 4.01 8.12 11.23
CA GLN A 22 4.51 9.44 10.84
C GLN A 22 5.97 9.67 11.28
N PRO A 23 6.85 10.20 10.41
CA PRO A 23 6.63 10.45 8.98
C PRO A 23 6.48 9.13 8.18
N MET A 24 5.77 9.16 7.03
CA MET A 24 5.42 7.94 6.28
C MET A 24 6.66 7.12 5.85
N GLU A 25 7.79 7.80 5.67
CA GLU A 25 9.07 7.22 5.29
C GLU A 25 9.61 6.24 6.33
N ASN A 26 9.08 6.26 7.56
CA ASN A 26 9.40 5.25 8.57
C ASN A 26 9.02 3.83 8.13
N SER A 27 8.07 3.70 7.20
CA SER A 27 7.64 2.41 6.64
C SER A 27 8.49 1.98 5.43
N ALA A 28 9.37 2.83 4.92
CA ALA A 28 10.24 2.53 3.79
C ALA A 28 11.47 1.70 4.21
N LEU A 29 11.78 0.66 3.44
CA LEU A 29 12.97 -0.17 3.66
C LEU A 29 14.19 0.40 2.92
N ARG A 30 15.36 0.32 3.54
CA ARG A 30 16.64 0.74 2.95
C ARG A 30 17.56 -0.45 2.72
N GLY A 31 17.96 -0.68 1.47
CA GLY A 31 18.97 -1.70 1.13
C GLY A 31 18.77 -2.29 -0.26
N PRO A 32 19.66 -3.20 -0.70
CA PRO A 32 19.52 -3.89 -1.98
C PRO A 32 18.16 -4.61 -2.09
N GLY A 33 17.54 -4.53 -3.26
CA GLY A 33 16.26 -5.18 -3.54
C GLY A 33 15.02 -4.50 -2.93
N ALA A 34 15.17 -3.39 -2.20
CA ALA A 34 14.03 -2.63 -1.69
C ALA A 34 13.37 -1.79 -2.79
N ARG A 35 12.05 -1.90 -2.90
CA ARG A 35 11.17 -1.08 -3.72
C ARG A 35 10.07 -0.51 -2.81
N ASN A 36 10.08 0.81 -2.62
CA ASN A 36 9.10 1.49 -1.79
C ASN A 36 8.13 2.26 -2.70
N ILE A 37 6.85 1.91 -2.63
CA ILE A 37 5.77 2.48 -3.44
C ILE A 37 4.96 3.43 -2.57
N ILE A 38 4.58 4.58 -3.11
CA ILE A 38 3.61 5.49 -2.52
C ILE A 38 2.32 5.37 -3.33
N LEU A 39 1.21 5.06 -2.69
CA LEU A 39 -0.10 4.86 -3.33
C LEU A 39 -0.48 6.06 -4.21
N GLN A 40 -0.24 7.27 -3.74
CA GLN A 40 -0.59 8.50 -4.43
C GLN A 40 0.23 8.74 -5.71
N ASP A 41 1.37 8.08 -5.90
CA ASP A 41 2.11 8.12 -7.18
C ASP A 41 1.38 7.32 -8.27
N HIS A 42 0.56 6.35 -7.87
CA HIS A 42 -0.23 5.51 -8.78
C HIS A 42 -1.67 6.03 -8.94
N CYS A 43 -2.26 6.55 -7.86
CA CYS A 43 -3.57 7.16 -7.90
C CYS A 43 -3.61 8.41 -7.00
N PRO A 44 -3.33 9.61 -7.56
CA PRO A 44 -3.30 10.85 -6.78
C PRO A 44 -4.64 11.23 -6.12
N LEU A 45 -5.76 10.67 -6.60
CA LEU A 45 -7.11 10.90 -6.06
C LEU A 45 -7.43 10.02 -4.85
N ASP A 46 -6.63 8.99 -4.60
CA ASP A 46 -6.86 8.03 -3.53
C ASP A 46 -6.40 8.63 -2.19
N MET A 47 -7.35 8.85 -1.28
CA MET A 47 -7.10 9.45 0.03
C MET A 47 -7.06 8.40 1.14
N SER A 48 -6.80 7.12 0.80
CA SER A 48 -6.75 6.01 1.75
C SER A 48 -5.71 6.24 2.85
N GLY A 49 -6.14 6.11 4.10
CA GLY A 49 -5.28 6.09 5.28
C GLY A 49 -4.70 4.70 5.59
N HIS A 50 -4.06 4.58 6.76
CA HIS A 50 -3.37 3.38 7.24
C HIS A 50 -4.25 2.13 7.18
N PHE A 51 -5.44 2.20 7.78
CA PHE A 51 -6.35 1.05 7.87
C PHE A 51 -7.04 0.71 6.55
N GLN A 52 -7.10 1.64 5.59
CA GLN A 52 -7.76 1.42 4.30
C GLN A 52 -6.85 0.70 3.29
N LEU A 53 -5.52 0.75 3.45
CA LEU A 53 -4.57 0.11 2.52
C LEU A 53 -4.86 -1.39 2.32
N LEU A 54 -5.27 -2.12 3.37
CA LEU A 54 -5.52 -3.55 3.32
C LEU A 54 -6.75 -3.92 2.47
N TYR A 55 -7.63 -2.98 2.18
CA TYR A 55 -8.89 -3.20 1.46
C TYR A 55 -8.98 -2.39 0.17
N ASN A 56 -7.88 -1.75 -0.20
CA ASN A 56 -7.77 -0.88 -1.36
C ASN A 56 -7.49 -1.71 -2.63
N PRO A 57 -8.37 -1.67 -3.64
CA PRO A 57 -8.17 -2.42 -4.89
C PRO A 57 -6.88 -2.07 -5.64
N THR A 58 -6.49 -0.79 -5.64
CA THR A 58 -5.22 -0.32 -6.23
C THR A 58 -4.04 -0.94 -5.50
N VAL A 59 -4.09 -1.02 -4.16
CA VAL A 59 -3.04 -1.67 -3.36
C VAL A 59 -2.99 -3.17 -3.65
N HIS A 60 -4.13 -3.84 -3.79
CA HIS A 60 -4.16 -5.26 -4.16
C HIS A 60 -3.50 -5.51 -5.51
N ASP A 61 -3.75 -4.67 -6.51
CA ASP A 61 -3.08 -4.75 -7.81
C ASP A 61 -1.57 -4.52 -7.71
N LEU A 62 -1.13 -3.57 -6.87
CA LEU A 62 0.29 -3.34 -6.63
C LEU A 62 0.97 -4.55 -5.97
N VAL A 63 0.28 -5.20 -5.02
CA VAL A 63 0.75 -6.46 -4.41
C VAL A 63 0.86 -7.56 -5.46
N LEU A 64 -0.18 -7.77 -6.27
CA LEU A 64 -0.17 -8.81 -7.30
C LEU A 64 0.91 -8.54 -8.35
N SER A 65 1.11 -7.28 -8.75
CA SER A 65 2.19 -6.86 -9.66
C SER A 65 3.59 -7.11 -9.09
N ALA A 66 3.74 -7.09 -7.76
CA ALA A 66 4.99 -7.42 -7.10
C ALA A 66 5.25 -8.94 -7.03
N LEU A 67 4.18 -9.76 -7.04
CA LEU A 67 4.25 -11.22 -6.96
C LEU A 67 4.31 -11.92 -8.32
N ASP A 68 3.57 -11.44 -9.33
CA ASP A 68 3.60 -11.95 -10.70
C ASP A 68 3.84 -10.78 -11.68
N PRO A 69 5.01 -10.72 -12.35
CA PRO A 69 5.30 -9.71 -13.36
C PRO A 69 4.35 -9.71 -14.58
N ARG A 70 3.51 -10.74 -14.73
CA ARG A 70 2.50 -10.85 -15.79
C ARG A 70 1.11 -10.42 -15.33
N HIS A 71 0.96 -10.00 -14.07
CA HIS A 71 -0.30 -9.45 -13.58
C HIS A 71 -0.62 -8.16 -14.34
N GLU A 72 -1.85 -8.08 -14.85
CA GLU A 72 -2.38 -6.89 -15.52
C GLU A 72 -3.27 -6.15 -14.51
N PRO A 73 -2.88 -4.96 -14.03
CA PRO A 73 -3.70 -4.18 -13.10
C PRO A 73 -5.08 -3.85 -13.68
N ALA A 74 -6.12 -4.01 -12.87
CA ALA A 74 -7.52 -3.84 -13.26
C ALA A 74 -8.26 -2.77 -12.44
N ALA A 75 -7.72 -2.37 -11.30
CA ALA A 75 -8.27 -1.33 -10.44
C ALA A 75 -8.21 0.03 -11.15
N ALA A 76 -9.38 0.65 -11.31
CA ALA A 76 -9.44 2.03 -11.74
C ALA A 76 -8.95 2.95 -10.60
N CYS A 77 -8.14 3.95 -10.95
CA CYS A 77 -7.85 5.02 -10.00
C CYS A 77 -9.15 5.77 -9.67
N GLN A 78 -9.54 5.71 -8.40
CA GLN A 78 -10.78 6.28 -7.90
C GLN A 78 -10.56 6.97 -6.57
N MET A 79 -11.38 7.99 -6.29
CA MET A 79 -11.38 8.62 -4.97
C MET A 79 -11.92 7.64 -3.93
N MET A 80 -11.11 7.39 -2.91
CA MET A 80 -11.55 6.74 -1.68
C MET A 80 -11.42 7.73 -0.55
N ALA A 81 -12.55 8.19 -0.03
CA ALA A 81 -12.56 9.22 1.00
C ALA A 81 -11.98 8.68 2.32
N PRO A 82 -11.27 9.52 3.09
CA PRO A 82 -10.71 9.11 4.38
C PRO A 82 -11.81 8.58 5.30
N GLY A 83 -11.56 7.43 5.93
CA GLY A 83 -12.46 6.85 6.94
C GLY A 83 -13.70 6.14 6.41
N VAL A 84 -14.00 6.22 5.11
CA VAL A 84 -15.13 5.49 4.50
C VAL A 84 -14.81 3.99 4.46
N GLY A 85 -15.78 3.17 4.86
CA GLY A 85 -15.65 1.71 4.87
C GLY A 85 -14.94 1.13 6.09
N LEU A 86 -14.31 1.95 6.95
CA LEU A 86 -13.54 1.44 8.10
C LEU A 86 -14.40 0.61 9.06
N VAL A 87 -15.63 1.05 9.36
CA VAL A 87 -16.52 0.33 10.28
C VAL A 87 -16.96 -1.01 9.67
N GLU A 88 -17.39 -0.99 8.42
CA GLU A 88 -17.79 -2.19 7.67
C GLU A 88 -16.65 -3.20 7.60
N THR A 89 -15.44 -2.70 7.35
CA THR A 89 -14.21 -3.47 7.32
C THR A 89 -13.84 -4.08 8.67
N PHE A 90 -13.94 -3.32 9.77
CA PHE A 90 -13.72 -3.85 11.12
C PHE A 90 -14.72 -4.94 11.47
N VAL A 91 -15.98 -4.77 11.06
CA VAL A 91 -17.01 -5.79 11.22
C VAL A 91 -16.66 -7.05 10.41
N ALA A 92 -16.32 -6.91 9.13
CA ALA A 92 -15.98 -8.04 8.26
C ALA A 92 -14.74 -8.83 8.72
N SER A 93 -13.74 -8.15 9.29
CA SER A 93 -12.51 -8.79 9.79
C SER A 93 -12.67 -9.44 11.17
N ASN A 94 -13.75 -9.15 11.89
CA ASN A 94 -14.03 -9.71 13.23
C ASN A 94 -15.34 -10.51 13.27
N SER A 95 -15.79 -10.98 12.10
CA SER A 95 -16.98 -11.82 11.91
C SER A 95 -16.62 -13.18 11.35
#